data_AF-A0AAW1CHK3-F1
#
_entry.id   AF-A0AAW1CHK3-F1
#
_cell.length_a   1.000
_cell.length_b   1.000
_cell.length_c   1.000
_cell.angle_alpha   90.00
_cell.angle_beta   90.00
_cell.angle_gamma   90.00
#
_symmetry.space_group_name_H-M   'P 1'
#
loop_
_entity.id
_entity.type
_entity.pdbx_description
1 polymer ?
#
loop_
_entity_poly.entity_id
_entity_poly.type
_entity_poly.pdbx_seq_one_letter_code
_entity_poly.pdbx_strand_id
1 'polypeptide(L)'
;MIGCSALQIHKNHCPEECQHALIALTSTNEGKELMKCECGDDLCRETKARVEVCRPQVIRATRAETVVNCEVAQWICMADTLCSTALRYYNIFCRSMFTGRKCSLRCKNSINILRRQEKAAKLNSCVCTGREDYDCPTIRSNMEQLCFNKSKHSSATSKTITLESDNDGQSADNETNDMEKESAGFAQMSTIPLSLATLLIQTTVLLIRYLELIS
;
A
#
# COMPACT_ATOMS: atom_id res chain seq x y z
N MET A 1 14.74 2.13 5.64
CA MET A 1 13.64 2.69 6.44
C MET A 1 14.23 3.50 7.58
N ILE A 2 14.25 4.82 7.43
CA ILE A 2 14.58 5.73 8.54
C ILE A 2 13.25 6.00 9.22
N GLY A 3 13.03 5.39 10.39
CA GLY A 3 11.82 5.60 11.19
C GLY A 3 11.99 6.80 12.11
N CYS A 4 11.47 6.69 13.33
CA CYS A 4 11.55 7.76 14.33
C CYS A 4 12.91 7.90 15.04
N SER A 5 13.98 7.25 14.55
CA SER A 5 15.32 7.33 15.15
C SER A 5 15.92 8.75 15.11
N ALA A 6 15.58 9.54 14.08
CA ALA A 6 16.05 10.92 13.93
C ALA A 6 15.59 11.86 15.07
N LEU A 7 14.56 11.48 15.85
CA LEU A 7 14.12 12.21 17.05
C LEU A 7 15.15 12.19 18.19
N GLN A 8 16.16 11.31 18.13
CA GLN A 8 17.29 11.37 19.07
C GLN A 8 18.12 12.65 18.89
N ILE A 9 18.22 13.15 17.65
CA ILE A 9 19.01 14.33 17.27
C ILE A 9 18.10 15.56 17.23
N HIS A 10 16.94 15.46 16.57
CA HIS A 10 16.00 16.57 16.38
C HIS A 10 14.81 16.46 17.33
N LYS A 11 15.01 16.83 18.60
CA LYS A 11 13.98 16.69 19.65
C LYS A 11 12.80 17.67 19.52
N ASN A 12 12.98 18.77 18.81
CA ASN A 12 12.01 19.88 18.74
C ASN A 12 11.25 19.95 17.40
N HIS A 13 11.57 19.07 16.45
CA HIS A 13 10.93 19.02 15.14
C HIS A 13 10.63 17.56 14.79
N CYS A 14 9.45 17.30 14.22
CA CYS A 14 9.10 15.97 13.75
C CYS A 14 9.64 15.75 12.34
N PRO A 15 10.57 14.80 12.11
CA PRO A 15 11.02 14.42 10.78
C PRO A 15 9.86 13.83 9.96
N GLU A 16 9.87 14.07 8.65
CA GLU A 16 8.82 13.64 7.73
C GLU A 16 8.63 12.11 7.76
N GLU A 17 9.70 11.34 7.80
CA GLU A 17 9.63 9.87 7.82
C GLU A 17 9.03 9.35 9.13
N CYS A 18 9.34 10.00 10.25
CA CYS A 18 8.71 9.67 11.53
C CYS A 18 7.23 10.06 11.53
N GLN A 19 6.89 11.21 10.93
CA GLN A 19 5.52 11.64 10.78
C GLN A 19 4.71 10.62 9.96
N HIS A 20 5.23 10.16 8.82
CA HIS A 20 4.59 9.13 7.99
C HIS A 20 4.44 7.80 8.75
N ALA A 21 5.49 7.35 9.45
CA ALA A 21 5.43 6.14 10.25
C ALA A 21 4.37 6.21 11.36
N LEU A 22 4.28 7.34 12.07
CA LEU A 22 3.29 7.54 13.13
C LEU A 22 1.87 7.72 12.57
N ILE A 23 1.70 8.35 11.41
CA ILE A 23 0.40 8.43 10.73
C ILE A 23 -0.08 7.03 10.31
N ALA A 24 0.80 6.23 9.71
CA ALA A 24 0.51 4.85 9.34
C ALA A 24 0.13 4.04 10.59
N LEU A 25 0.94 4.11 11.65
CA LEU A 25 0.65 3.44 12.92
C LEU A 25 -0.72 3.86 13.51
N THR A 26 -0.97 5.16 13.64
CA THR A 26 -2.22 5.69 14.23
C THR A 26 -3.43 5.63 13.31
N SER A 27 -3.28 5.12 12.08
CA SER A 27 -4.40 4.80 11.21
C SER A 27 -5.15 3.52 11.64
N THR A 28 -4.50 2.65 12.42
CA THR A 28 -5.08 1.46 13.05
C THR A 28 -5.63 1.78 14.44
N ASN A 29 -6.46 0.89 14.99
CA ASN A 29 -7.03 1.10 16.32
C ASN A 29 -5.97 0.87 17.40
N GLU A 30 -5.14 -0.15 17.22
CA GLU A 30 -4.07 -0.52 18.13
C GLU A 30 -3.03 0.59 18.24
N GLY A 31 -2.66 1.21 17.12
CA GLY A 31 -1.72 2.34 17.13
C GLY A 31 -2.28 3.59 17.81
N LYS A 32 -3.59 3.85 17.71
CA LYS A 32 -4.23 4.96 18.45
C LYS A 32 -4.19 4.74 19.94
N GLU A 33 -4.42 3.52 20.40
CA GLU A 33 -4.35 3.17 21.82
C GLU A 33 -2.91 3.17 22.33
N LEU A 34 -1.96 2.70 21.52
CA LEU A 34 -0.54 2.79 21.84
C LEU A 34 -0.10 4.25 22.08
N MET A 35 -0.60 5.21 21.30
CA MET A 35 -0.28 6.64 21.49
C MET A 35 -0.90 7.27 22.76
N LYS A 36 -1.81 6.56 23.44
CA LYS A 36 -2.45 7.00 24.69
C LYS A 36 -1.93 6.25 25.92
N CYS A 37 -0.99 5.33 25.77
CA CYS A 37 -0.53 4.46 26.84
C CYS A 37 -0.10 5.23 28.11
N GLU A 38 -0.32 4.63 29.28
CA GLU A 38 0.25 5.09 30.54
C GLU A 38 1.57 4.36 30.80
N CYS A 39 2.62 5.11 31.18
CA CYS A 39 3.98 4.58 31.30
C CYS A 39 4.31 4.14 32.72
N GLY A 40 4.72 2.88 32.88
CA GLY A 40 5.18 2.32 34.16
C GLY A 40 6.65 2.64 34.50
N ASP A 41 7.52 2.81 33.51
CA ASP A 41 8.96 3.01 33.69
C ASP A 41 9.50 4.26 32.94
N ASP A 42 10.77 4.59 33.19
CA ASP A 42 11.43 5.75 32.59
C ASP A 42 11.67 5.58 31.09
N LEU A 43 11.98 4.36 30.64
CA LEU A 43 12.20 4.07 29.23
C LEU A 43 10.94 4.38 28.40
N CYS A 44 9.76 3.99 28.90
CA CYS A 44 8.47 4.33 28.30
C CYS A 44 8.26 5.84 28.30
N ARG A 45 8.46 6.52 29.44
CA ARG A 45 8.26 7.98 29.57
C ARG A 45 9.14 8.75 28.58
N GLU A 46 10.41 8.39 28.48
CA GLU A 46 11.34 9.01 27.54
C GLU A 46 10.97 8.73 26.08
N THR A 47 10.59 7.49 25.76
CA THR A 47 10.20 7.11 24.40
C THR A 47 8.93 7.84 23.97
N LYS A 48 7.94 7.92 24.87
CA LYS A 48 6.71 8.69 24.67
C LYS A 48 7.05 10.17 24.45
N ALA A 49 7.82 10.78 25.35
CA ALA A 49 8.21 12.19 25.24
C ALA A 49 8.92 12.53 23.92
N ARG A 50 9.76 11.62 23.38
CA ARG A 50 10.39 11.82 22.07
C ARG A 50 9.36 11.90 20.94
N VAL A 51 8.39 11.00 20.89
CA VAL A 51 7.39 10.96 19.80
C VAL A 51 6.29 12.01 19.95
N GLU A 52 6.11 12.59 21.15
CA GLU A 52 5.09 13.62 21.41
C GLU A 52 5.25 14.87 20.53
N VAL A 53 6.47 15.21 20.09
CA VAL A 53 6.70 16.34 19.16
C VAL A 53 5.93 16.18 17.83
N CYS A 54 5.67 14.94 17.41
CA CYS A 54 4.94 14.62 16.19
C CYS A 54 3.41 14.61 16.39
N ARG A 55 2.92 14.50 17.64
CA ARG A 55 1.50 14.24 17.95
C ARG A 55 0.52 15.22 17.32
N PRO A 56 0.76 16.56 17.33
CA PRO A 56 -0.18 17.50 16.71
C PRO A 56 -0.33 17.28 15.20
N GLN A 57 0.77 16.95 14.50
CA GLN A 57 0.77 16.71 13.07
C GLN A 57 0.08 15.39 12.72
N VAL A 58 0.34 14.34 13.50
CA VAL A 58 -0.24 13.00 13.33
C VAL A 58 -1.75 13.01 13.59
N ILE A 59 -2.21 13.64 14.68
CA ILE A 59 -3.65 13.77 14.97
C ILE A 59 -4.36 14.52 13.85
N ARG A 60 -3.77 15.63 13.37
CA ARG A 60 -4.38 16.41 12.29
C ARG A 60 -4.52 15.57 11.01
N ALA A 61 -3.50 14.81 10.63
CA ALA A 61 -3.51 14.02 9.40
C ALA A 61 -4.53 12.85 9.44
N THR A 62 -4.80 12.29 10.62
CA THR A 62 -5.70 11.12 10.78
C THR A 62 -7.17 11.48 10.96
N ARG A 63 -7.51 12.75 11.25
CA ARG A 63 -8.89 13.25 11.26
C ARG A 63 -9.57 13.08 9.91
N ALA A 64 -10.84 12.71 9.88
CA ALA A 64 -11.57 12.38 8.66
C ALA A 64 -11.61 13.57 7.68
N GLU A 65 -11.92 14.75 8.19
CA GLU A 65 -12.12 16.01 7.46
C GLU A 65 -10.83 16.63 6.89
N THR A 66 -9.66 16.23 7.40
CA THR A 66 -8.40 16.80 6.93
C THR A 66 -8.07 16.28 5.54
N VAL A 67 -7.98 17.18 4.58
CA VAL A 67 -7.36 16.90 3.28
C VAL A 67 -5.84 16.80 3.48
N VAL A 68 -5.26 15.70 3.01
CA VAL A 68 -3.83 15.40 3.12
C VAL A 68 -3.19 15.28 1.73
N ASN A 69 -1.86 15.23 1.70
CA ASN A 69 -1.13 14.95 0.46
C ASN A 69 -1.36 13.50 0.03
N CYS A 70 -1.25 13.22 -1.27
CA CYS A 70 -1.52 11.88 -1.79
C CYS A 70 -0.52 10.83 -1.29
N GLU A 71 0.72 11.22 -1.01
CA GLU A 71 1.69 10.35 -0.32
C GLU A 71 1.17 9.90 1.07
N VAL A 72 0.74 10.86 1.90
CA VAL A 72 0.19 10.57 3.24
C VAL A 72 -1.07 9.70 3.15
N ALA A 73 -1.94 9.95 2.17
CA ALA A 73 -3.12 9.13 1.93
C ALA A 73 -2.74 7.68 1.55
N GLN A 74 -1.66 7.48 0.80
CA GLN A 74 -1.13 6.14 0.51
C GLN A 74 -0.59 5.47 1.77
N TRP A 75 0.18 6.18 2.60
CA TRP A 75 0.68 5.63 3.88
C TRP A 75 -0.45 5.14 4.79
N ILE A 76 -1.56 5.89 4.87
CA ILE A 76 -2.76 5.49 5.63
C ILE A 76 -3.38 4.22 5.05
N CYS A 77 -3.48 4.09 3.73
CA CYS A 77 -4.01 2.89 3.10
C CYS A 77 -3.07 1.69 3.25
N MET A 78 -1.76 1.88 3.12
CA MET A 78 -0.77 0.81 3.21
C MET A 78 -0.67 0.19 4.61
N ALA A 79 -1.03 0.95 5.65
CA ALA A 79 -1.08 0.46 7.03
C ALA A 79 -2.18 -0.58 7.28
N ASP A 80 -3.19 -0.65 6.40
CA ASP A 80 -4.27 -1.63 6.45
C ASP A 80 -4.07 -2.72 5.38
N THR A 81 -4.22 -3.98 5.76
CA THR A 81 -3.87 -5.11 4.89
C THR A 81 -4.80 -5.22 3.67
N LEU A 82 -6.10 -4.96 3.85
CA LEU A 82 -7.09 -5.00 2.78
C LEU A 82 -6.91 -3.82 1.82
N CYS A 83 -6.72 -2.62 2.38
CA CYS A 83 -6.48 -1.41 1.59
C CYS A 83 -5.17 -1.49 0.81
N SER A 84 -4.08 -1.92 1.46
CA SER A 84 -2.78 -2.16 0.80
C SER A 84 -2.90 -3.13 -0.37
N THR A 85 -3.66 -4.21 -0.20
CA THR A 85 -3.93 -5.17 -1.29
C THR A 85 -4.72 -4.54 -2.44
N ALA A 86 -5.76 -3.78 -2.13
CA ALA A 86 -6.55 -3.07 -3.13
C ALA A 86 -5.71 -2.02 -3.89
N LEU A 87 -4.85 -1.28 -3.19
CA LEU A 87 -3.95 -0.29 -3.77
C LEU A 87 -2.92 -0.94 -4.70
N ARG A 88 -2.40 -2.12 -4.33
CA ARG A 88 -1.54 -2.92 -5.20
C ARG A 88 -2.26 -3.33 -6.48
N TYR A 89 -3.51 -3.79 -6.41
CA TYR A 89 -4.29 -4.13 -7.60
C TYR A 89 -4.54 -2.94 -8.51
N TYR A 90 -4.86 -1.78 -7.93
CA TYR A 90 -4.92 -0.52 -8.68
C TYR A 90 -3.60 -0.25 -9.43
N ASN A 91 -2.46 -0.31 -8.74
CA ASN A 91 -1.15 -0.06 -9.36
C ASN A 91 -0.78 -1.06 -10.46
N ILE A 92 -1.15 -2.33 -10.31
CA ILE A 92 -0.87 -3.36 -11.32
C ILE A 92 -1.80 -3.21 -12.53
N PHE A 93 -3.10 -3.10 -12.32
CA PHE A 93 -4.08 -3.18 -13.41
C PHE A 93 -4.34 -1.86 -14.11
N CYS A 94 -3.93 -0.73 -13.53
CA CYS A 94 -4.12 0.60 -14.11
C CYS A 94 -2.89 1.21 -14.77
N ARG A 95 -1.78 0.48 -14.97
CA ARG A 95 -0.57 1.01 -15.64
C ARG A 95 -0.86 1.67 -17.00
N SER A 96 -1.74 1.07 -17.79
CA SER A 96 -2.16 1.64 -19.08
C SER A 96 -3.00 2.91 -18.94
N MET A 97 -3.72 3.09 -17.83
CA MET A 97 -4.44 4.32 -17.51
C MET A 97 -3.45 5.40 -17.05
N PHE A 98 -2.44 5.04 -16.24
CA PHE A 98 -1.43 6.00 -15.75
C PHE A 98 -0.70 6.70 -16.90
N THR A 99 -0.47 5.99 -18.00
CA THR A 99 0.17 6.49 -19.22
C THR A 99 -0.80 7.13 -20.22
N GLY A 100 -2.07 7.34 -19.85
CA GLY A 100 -3.05 8.05 -20.67
C GLY A 100 -3.65 7.24 -21.82
N ARG A 101 -3.46 5.91 -21.87
CA ARG A 101 -3.91 5.10 -23.02
C ARG A 101 -5.37 4.66 -22.93
N LYS A 102 -5.71 3.84 -21.92
CA LYS A 102 -7.08 3.31 -21.73
C LYS A 102 -7.37 2.94 -20.28
N CYS A 103 -8.64 3.04 -19.90
CA CYS A 103 -9.16 2.47 -18.66
C CYS A 103 -9.77 1.09 -18.94
N SER A 104 -9.03 0.01 -18.67
CA SER A 104 -9.55 -1.37 -18.85
C SER A 104 -10.64 -1.69 -17.83
N LEU A 105 -11.46 -2.71 -18.12
CA LEU A 105 -12.46 -3.20 -17.16
C LEU A 105 -11.81 -3.64 -15.83
N ARG A 106 -10.66 -4.31 -15.91
CA ARG A 106 -9.87 -4.72 -14.73
C ARG A 106 -9.34 -3.54 -13.93
N CYS A 107 -8.86 -2.48 -14.59
CA CYS A 107 -8.47 -1.24 -13.93
C CYS A 107 -9.67 -0.59 -13.24
N LYS A 108 -10.79 -0.41 -13.97
CA LYS A 108 -12.02 0.19 -13.43
C LYS A 108 -12.54 -0.58 -12.21
N ASN A 109 -12.51 -1.91 -12.26
CA ASN A 109 -12.90 -2.74 -11.12
C ASN A 109 -11.95 -2.56 -9.92
N SER A 110 -10.65 -2.48 -10.18
CA SER A 110 -9.63 -2.23 -9.14
C SER A 110 -9.82 -0.86 -8.47
N ILE A 111 -10.14 0.18 -9.25
CA ILE A 111 -10.49 1.50 -8.71
C ILE A 111 -11.72 1.40 -7.81
N ASN A 112 -12.78 0.68 -8.23
CA ASN A 112 -13.98 0.50 -7.43
C ASN A 112 -13.70 -0.24 -6.11
N ILE A 113 -12.87 -1.29 -6.15
CA ILE A 113 -12.48 -2.05 -4.95
C ILE A 113 -11.70 -1.15 -3.98
N LEU A 114 -10.75 -0.36 -4.50
CA LEU A 114 -9.95 0.57 -3.70
C LEU A 114 -10.83 1.65 -3.05
N ARG A 115 -11.75 2.26 -3.81
CA ARG A 115 -12.65 3.32 -3.30
C ARG A 115 -13.61 2.85 -2.20
N ARG A 116 -13.87 1.55 -2.09
CA ARG A 116 -14.70 0.95 -1.03
C ARG A 116 -13.95 0.76 0.29
N GLN A 117 -12.62 0.85 0.29
CA GLN A 117 -11.84 0.68 1.52
C GLN A 117 -11.95 1.95 2.37
N GLU A 118 -12.32 1.81 3.64
CA GLU A 118 -12.42 2.95 4.56
C GLU A 118 -11.08 3.71 4.64
N LYS A 119 -9.97 2.97 4.71
CA LYS A 119 -8.61 3.54 4.79
C LYS A 119 -8.12 4.16 3.47
N ALA A 120 -8.85 3.95 2.36
CA ALA A 120 -8.61 4.65 1.09
C ALA A 120 -9.41 5.94 0.96
N ALA A 121 -10.27 6.30 1.92
CA ALA A 121 -11.16 7.45 1.79
C ALA A 121 -10.42 8.74 1.40
N LYS A 122 -9.23 8.96 2.00
CA LYS A 122 -8.37 10.12 1.72
C LYS A 122 -7.73 10.12 0.33
N LEU A 123 -7.55 8.96 -0.30
CA LEU A 123 -7.03 8.88 -1.68
C LEU A 123 -7.99 9.52 -2.69
N ASN A 124 -9.28 9.62 -2.37
CA ASN A 124 -10.26 10.26 -3.26
C ASN A 124 -10.10 11.78 -3.34
N SER A 125 -9.63 12.41 -2.27
CA SER A 125 -9.63 13.88 -2.12
C SER A 125 -8.27 14.47 -1.78
N CYS A 126 -7.20 13.66 -1.79
CA CYS A 126 -5.85 14.11 -1.48
C CYS A 126 -5.37 15.19 -2.46
N VAL A 127 -4.31 15.92 -2.09
CA VAL A 127 -3.66 16.92 -2.95
C VAL A 127 -2.34 16.37 -3.46
N CYS A 128 -2.10 16.49 -4.77
CA CYS A 128 -0.79 16.16 -5.35
C CYS A 128 0.18 17.30 -5.06
N THR A 129 1.33 16.98 -4.49
CA THR A 129 2.35 18.01 -4.14
C THR A 129 3.59 17.95 -5.00
N GLY A 130 3.76 16.88 -5.80
CA GLY A 130 4.97 16.62 -6.58
C GLY A 130 6.09 15.98 -5.77
N ARG A 131 5.83 15.60 -4.51
CA ARG A 131 6.77 14.84 -3.65
C ARG A 131 6.62 13.34 -3.80
N GLU A 132 5.54 12.91 -4.45
CA GLU A 132 5.26 11.51 -4.74
C GLU A 132 6.32 10.91 -5.68
N ASP A 133 6.56 9.60 -5.58
CA ASP A 133 7.46 8.84 -6.47
C ASP A 133 6.82 8.51 -7.84
N TYR A 134 5.65 9.09 -8.11
CA TYR A 134 4.87 8.96 -9.35
C TYR A 134 4.28 10.30 -9.78
N ASP A 135 3.92 10.41 -11.05
CA ASP A 135 3.26 11.60 -11.61
C ASP A 135 1.78 11.67 -11.18
N CYS A 136 1.57 12.16 -9.96
CA CYS A 136 0.26 12.28 -9.33
C CYS A 136 -0.74 13.12 -10.15
N PRO A 137 -0.39 14.34 -10.62
CA PRO A 137 -1.30 15.17 -11.42
C PRO A 137 -1.75 14.46 -12.71
N THR A 138 -0.81 13.87 -13.46
CA THR A 138 -1.13 13.18 -14.71
C THR A 138 -1.99 11.96 -14.48
N ILE A 139 -1.67 11.13 -13.47
CA ILE A 139 -2.46 9.94 -13.14
C ILE A 139 -3.90 10.33 -12.76
N ARG A 140 -4.09 11.38 -11.95
CA ARG A 140 -5.43 11.85 -11.57
C ARG A 140 -6.22 12.35 -12.76
N SER A 141 -5.58 13.15 -13.63
CA SER A 141 -6.20 13.65 -14.86
C SER A 141 -6.62 12.50 -15.78
N ASN A 142 -5.72 11.54 -16.01
CA ASN A 142 -5.99 10.36 -16.83
C ASN A 142 -7.12 9.50 -16.25
N MET A 143 -7.15 9.30 -14.93
CA MET A 143 -8.20 8.54 -14.28
C MET A 143 -9.57 9.20 -14.48
N GLU A 144 -9.65 10.52 -14.28
CA GLU A 144 -10.88 11.28 -14.50
C GLU A 144 -11.33 11.17 -15.97
N GLN A 145 -10.43 11.41 -16.91
CA GLN A 145 -10.74 11.44 -18.33
C GLN A 145 -11.08 10.07 -18.92
N LEU A 146 -10.38 9.01 -18.50
CA LEU A 146 -10.49 7.68 -19.11
C LEU A 146 -11.47 6.76 -18.39
N CYS A 147 -11.66 6.93 -17.08
CA CYS A 147 -12.49 6.00 -16.29
C CYS A 147 -13.85 6.58 -15.88
N PHE A 148 -13.97 7.90 -15.73
CA PHE A 148 -15.17 8.55 -15.16
C PHE A 148 -15.87 9.52 -16.11
N ASN A 149 -15.13 10.22 -16.96
CA ASN A 149 -15.71 11.01 -18.04
C ASN A 149 -16.42 10.08 -19.02
N LYS A 150 -17.74 10.24 -19.12
CA LYS A 150 -18.58 9.55 -20.10
C LYS A 150 -18.28 10.11 -21.50
N SER A 151 -17.13 9.77 -22.09
CA SER A 151 -16.89 10.06 -23.49
C SER A 151 -17.68 9.06 -24.34
N LYS A 152 -18.55 9.62 -25.17
CA LYS A 152 -19.49 8.98 -26.08
C LYS A 152 -18.75 8.32 -27.26
N HIS A 153 -17.84 7.38 -27.01
CA HIS A 153 -16.99 6.77 -28.04
C HIS A 153 -17.12 5.24 -28.14
N SER A 154 -18.36 4.75 -28.12
CA SER A 154 -18.72 3.54 -28.87
C SER A 154 -19.80 3.90 -29.89
N SER A 155 -19.41 4.69 -30.90
CA SER A 155 -20.17 4.84 -32.14
C SER A 155 -19.24 5.29 -33.26
N ALA A 156 -19.15 4.43 -34.28
CA ALA A 156 -18.71 4.57 -35.68
C ALA A 156 -17.67 3.47 -36.02
N THR A 157 -18.00 2.42 -36.77
CA THR A 157 -18.59 2.42 -38.13
C THR A 157 -19.32 1.07 -38.38
N SER A 158 -20.66 1.01 -38.41
CA SER A 158 -21.60 1.09 -39.55
C SER A 158 -21.47 0.05 -40.67
N LYS A 159 -22.39 -0.94 -40.69
CA LYS A 159 -23.18 -1.33 -41.88
C LYS A 159 -24.62 -1.66 -41.47
N THR A 160 -25.55 -1.06 -42.20
CA THR A 160 -27.02 -1.07 -42.12
C THR A 160 -27.64 -2.47 -42.31
N ILE A 161 -28.69 -2.80 -41.56
CA ILE A 161 -30.07 -3.14 -42.02
C ILE A 161 -30.98 -3.34 -40.79
N THR A 162 -32.24 -3.02 -40.99
CA THR A 162 -33.37 -2.71 -40.11
C THR A 162 -33.94 -3.85 -39.25
N LEU A 163 -34.67 -3.39 -38.22
CA LEU A 163 -35.78 -4.01 -37.46
C LEU A 163 -35.46 -4.62 -36.10
N GLU A 164 -36.32 -4.23 -35.16
CA GLU A 164 -36.34 -4.39 -33.71
C GLU A 164 -36.31 -5.86 -33.24
N SER A 165 -35.64 -6.11 -32.12
CA SER A 165 -36.19 -6.81 -30.94
C SER A 165 -35.06 -7.05 -29.93
N ASP A 166 -35.26 -6.55 -28.72
CA ASP A 166 -34.37 -6.73 -27.56
C ASP A 166 -34.20 -8.22 -27.22
N ASN A 167 -33.01 -8.79 -27.41
CA ASN A 167 -32.58 -9.97 -26.66
C ASN A 167 -31.04 -10.17 -26.65
N ASP A 168 -30.56 -10.44 -25.44
CA ASP A 168 -29.41 -11.25 -25.02
C ASP A 168 -27.96 -10.85 -25.33
N GLY A 169 -27.06 -11.34 -24.47
CA GLY A 169 -25.74 -11.77 -24.93
C GLY A 169 -24.52 -10.98 -24.44
N GLN A 170 -23.97 -11.47 -23.32
CA GLN A 170 -22.55 -11.79 -23.13
C GLN A 170 -21.56 -11.21 -24.17
N SER A 171 -20.75 -10.22 -23.78
CA SER A 171 -19.52 -9.89 -24.51
C SER A 171 -18.32 -10.52 -23.82
N ALA A 172 -17.69 -11.45 -24.54
CA ALA A 172 -16.43 -12.08 -24.19
C ALA A 172 -15.29 -11.14 -24.59
N ASP A 173 -14.62 -10.57 -23.59
CA ASP A 173 -13.42 -9.78 -23.79
C ASP A 173 -12.24 -10.75 -24.00
N ASN A 174 -11.76 -10.84 -25.23
CA ASN A 174 -10.60 -11.65 -25.57
C ASN A 174 -9.33 -11.00 -24.99
N GLU A 175 -8.88 -11.50 -23.83
CA GLU A 175 -7.63 -11.08 -23.18
C GLU A 175 -6.42 -11.68 -23.91
N THR A 176 -5.79 -10.89 -24.78
CA THR A 176 -4.43 -11.17 -25.24
C THR A 176 -3.48 -10.90 -24.07
N ASN A 177 -2.86 -11.97 -23.56
CA ASN A 177 -1.84 -11.92 -22.52
C ASN A 177 -0.50 -11.45 -23.11
N ASP A 178 -0.28 -10.14 -23.13
CA ASP A 178 1.06 -9.58 -23.34
C ASP A 178 1.74 -9.42 -21.98
N MET A 179 2.41 -10.49 -21.55
CA MET A 179 3.34 -10.47 -20.42
C MET A 179 4.78 -10.52 -20.96
N GLU A 180 5.23 -9.42 -21.55
CA GLU A 180 6.65 -9.21 -21.83
C GLU A 180 7.38 -8.76 -20.55
N LYS A 181 7.90 -9.78 -19.85
CA LYS A 181 9.30 -9.93 -19.45
C LYS A 181 10.11 -8.64 -19.20
N GLU A 182 10.35 -8.33 -17.93
CA GLU A 182 11.68 -7.90 -17.50
C GLU A 182 12.06 -8.56 -16.17
N SER A 183 13.30 -9.04 -16.20
CA SER A 183 14.03 -9.81 -15.20
C SER A 183 14.73 -8.91 -14.19
N ALA A 184 14.60 -9.23 -12.91
CA ALA A 184 15.63 -8.95 -11.91
C ALA A 184 15.63 -10.09 -10.88
N GLY A 185 16.81 -10.66 -10.64
CA GLY A 185 17.02 -11.97 -10.05
C GLY A 185 16.59 -12.09 -8.60
N PHE A 186 15.89 -13.19 -8.31
CA PHE A 186 15.67 -13.67 -6.95
C PHE A 186 16.73 -14.73 -6.66
N ALA A 187 17.59 -14.47 -5.68
CA ALA A 187 18.56 -15.42 -5.19
C ALA A 187 17.85 -16.70 -4.73
N GLN A 188 18.29 -17.85 -5.26
CA GLN A 188 17.82 -19.16 -4.85
C GLN A 188 18.17 -19.39 -3.38
N MET A 189 17.15 -19.50 -2.53
CA MET A 189 17.34 -20.02 -1.18
C MET A 189 17.51 -21.54 -1.30
N SER A 190 18.73 -22.02 -1.07
CA SER A 190 19.08 -23.44 -1.07
C SER A 190 18.18 -24.21 -0.12
N THR A 191 17.31 -25.07 -0.67
CA THR A 191 16.58 -26.06 0.12
C THR A 191 17.58 -27.13 0.56
N ILE A 192 18.11 -26.99 1.77
CA ILE A 192 18.91 -28.03 2.41
C ILE A 192 17.96 -29.22 2.63
N PRO A 193 18.29 -30.44 2.15
CA PRO A 193 17.44 -31.61 2.36
C PRO A 193 17.26 -31.86 3.87
N LEU A 194 16.03 -32.18 4.28
CA LEU A 194 15.58 -32.37 5.66
C LEU A 194 16.45 -33.36 6.47
N SER A 195 17.26 -34.19 5.80
CA SER A 195 18.21 -35.14 6.40
C SER A 195 19.49 -34.52 6.97
N LEU A 196 19.95 -33.37 6.49
CA LEU A 196 21.16 -32.71 7.02
C LEU A 196 20.85 -31.88 8.26
N ALA A 197 19.67 -31.26 8.32
CA ALA A 197 19.22 -30.50 9.49
C ALA A 197 19.05 -31.39 10.73
N THR A 198 18.53 -32.61 10.55
CA THR A 198 18.39 -33.58 11.65
C THR A 198 19.75 -34.07 12.16
N LEU A 199 20.74 -34.26 11.28
CA LEU A 199 22.10 -34.64 11.69
C LEU A 199 22.76 -33.55 12.56
N LEU A 200 22.60 -32.28 12.19
CA LEU A 200 23.15 -31.15 12.96
C LEU A 200 22.47 -31.01 14.33
N ILE A 201 21.16 -31.26 14.42
CA ILE A 201 20.43 -31.23 15.68
C ILE A 201 20.87 -32.40 16.58
N GLN A 202 21.08 -33.59 16.01
CA GLN A 202 21.52 -34.75 16.81
C GLN A 202 22.95 -34.60 17.33
N THR A 203 23.87 -34.04 16.53
CA THR A 203 25.27 -33.83 16.99
C THR A 203 25.37 -32.73 18.04
N THR A 204 24.58 -31.66 17.92
CA THR A 204 24.54 -30.58 18.92
C THR A 204 23.97 -31.07 20.25
N VAL A 205 22.90 -31.88 20.24
CA VAL A 205 22.35 -32.49 21.46
C VAL A 205 23.37 -33.43 22.13
N LEU A 206 24.10 -34.23 21.35
CA LEU A 206 25.16 -35.12 21.89
C LEU A 206 26.32 -34.33 22.51
N LEU A 207 26.74 -33.22 21.89
CA LEU A 207 27.78 -32.35 22.43
C LEU A 207 27.37 -31.68 23.75
N ILE A 208 26.12 -31.21 23.83
CA ILE A 208 25.57 -30.63 25.07
C ILE A 208 25.57 -31.68 26.19
N ARG A 209 25.10 -32.91 25.91
CA ARG A 209 25.11 -34.01 26.88
C ARG A 209 26.52 -34.41 27.32
N TYR A 210 27.51 -34.34 26.42
CA TYR A 210 28.89 -34.63 26.75
C TYR A 210 29.51 -33.55 27.65
N LEU A 211 29.19 -32.27 27.40
CA LEU A 211 29.63 -31.15 28.24
C LEU A 211 29.01 -31.20 29.65
N GLU A 212 27.75 -31.59 29.77
CA GLU A 212 27.10 -31.82 31.08
C GLU A 212 27.73 -32.99 31.86
N LEU A 213 28.42 -33.92 31.19
CA LEU A 213 29.07 -35.07 31.82
C LEU A 213 30.49 -34.76 32.33
N ILE A 214 31.07 -33.66 31.87
CA ILE A 214 32.45 -33.24 32.20
C ILE A 214 32.44 -32.08 33.23
N SER A 215 31.31 -31.39 33.39
CA SER A 215 31.09 -30.39 34.45
C SER A 215 30.58 -31.03 35.74
#